data_AF-A0A2N4XXG3-F1
#
_entry.id   AF-A0A2N4XXG3-F1
#
_cell.length_a   1.000
_cell.length_b   1.000
_cell.length_c   1.000
_cell.angle_alpha   90.00
_cell.angle_beta   90.00
_cell.angle_gamma   90.00
#
_symmetry.space_group_name_H-M   'P 1'
#
loop_
_entity.id
_entity.type
_entity.pdbx_description
1 polymer ?
#
loop_
_entity_poly.entity_id
_entity_poly.type
_entity_poly.pdbx_seq_one_letter_code
_entity_poly.pdbx_strand_id
1 'polypeptide(L)'
;MIASPSTITGSIGIFSIIHTVENLLDSIGVHTDGVTTSPIAGMSITKKLPVEFSELIQLNIENCYNKFIALVAESRNKTWDEIENLAQGHVWIGSDAINQGLVDQLGDFDDAVNQAAQLANIDQYQLNWYVNEPNLINMLLTQINAAVSAFLPTPINQIAQLMKKDIGLGLLDPQNYYAACINCAQIWDSNT
;
A
#
# COMPACT_ATOMS: atom_id res chain seq x y z
N MET A 1 17.71 8.65 1.72
CA MET A 1 16.28 8.91 1.98
C MET A 1 16.13 10.31 2.53
N ILE A 2 15.36 11.14 1.83
CA ILE A 2 15.02 12.50 2.23
C ILE A 2 13.53 12.52 2.62
N ALA A 3 13.19 13.26 3.67
CA ALA A 3 11.80 13.42 4.12
C ALA A 3 11.51 14.87 4.52
N SER A 4 10.28 15.34 4.29
CA SER A 4 9.87 16.64 4.83
C SER A 4 9.82 16.58 6.36
N PRO A 5 10.07 17.69 7.07
CA PRO A 5 9.89 17.75 8.52
C PRO A 5 8.53 17.22 8.99
N SER A 6 7.47 17.41 8.19
CA SER A 6 6.11 16.96 8.49
C SER A 6 5.74 15.60 7.91
N THR A 7 6.66 14.89 7.25
CA THR A 7 6.40 13.54 6.72
C THR A 7 6.03 12.60 7.87
N ILE A 8 4.99 11.80 7.69
CA ILE A 8 4.66 10.69 8.58
C ILE A 8 5.31 9.43 8.01
N THR A 9 6.21 8.80 8.77
CA THR A 9 6.99 7.63 8.35
C THR A 9 7.17 6.65 9.51
N GLY A 10 8.07 5.67 9.38
CA GLY A 10 8.25 4.59 10.35
C GLY A 10 7.20 3.50 10.12
N SER A 11 6.39 3.21 11.13
CA SER A 11 5.41 2.11 11.11
C SER A 11 6.05 0.77 10.78
N ILE A 12 7.24 0.53 11.32
CA ILE A 12 7.98 -0.73 11.14
C ILE A 12 7.28 -1.78 12.00
N GLY A 13 6.34 -2.51 11.41
CA GLY A 13 5.47 -3.46 12.09
C GLY A 13 4.66 -4.30 11.10
N ILE A 14 4.18 -5.46 11.53
CA ILE A 14 3.37 -6.39 10.73
C ILE A 14 2.17 -6.82 11.57
N PHE A 15 0.98 -6.81 10.97
CA PHE A 15 -0.23 -7.31 11.62
C PHE A 15 -1.11 -8.04 10.61
N SER A 16 -2.00 -8.89 11.11
CA SER A 16 -3.03 -9.57 10.32
C SER A 16 -4.35 -9.54 11.08
N ILE A 17 -5.45 -9.42 10.33
CA ILE A 17 -6.81 -9.44 10.88
C ILE A 17 -7.59 -10.54 10.16
N ILE A 18 -8.22 -11.42 10.94
CA ILE A 18 -9.07 -12.48 10.42
C ILE A 18 -10.46 -12.30 11.02
N HIS A 19 -11.44 -12.08 10.15
CA HIS A 19 -12.83 -11.95 10.54
C HIS A 19 -13.55 -13.28 10.35
N THR A 20 -14.25 -13.74 11.40
CA THR A 20 -15.19 -14.85 11.33
C THR A 20 -16.59 -14.36 11.73
N VAL A 21 -17.62 -14.96 11.13
CA VAL A 21 -19.03 -14.59 11.30
C VAL A 21 -19.88 -15.76 11.80
N GLU A 22 -19.25 -16.80 12.37
CA GLU A 22 -19.93 -18.02 12.81
C GLU A 22 -21.00 -17.72 13.87
N ASN A 23 -20.74 -16.84 14.82
CA ASN A 23 -21.71 -16.48 15.87
C ASN A 23 -22.85 -15.61 15.34
N LEU A 24 -22.57 -14.78 14.32
CA LEU A 24 -23.60 -14.00 13.63
C LEU A 24 -24.55 -14.93 12.87
N LEU A 25 -24.01 -15.90 12.15
CA LEU A 25 -24.80 -16.89 11.41
C LEU A 25 -25.60 -17.80 12.35
N ASP A 26 -25.00 -18.23 13.45
CA ASP A 26 -25.66 -19.02 14.49
C ASP A 26 -26.89 -18.28 15.05
N SER A 27 -26.78 -16.96 15.27
CA SER A 27 -27.89 -16.14 15.77
C SER A 27 -29.12 -16.07 14.84
N ILE A 28 -28.94 -16.34 13.54
CA ILE A 28 -30.02 -16.38 12.54
C ILE A 28 -30.36 -17.82 12.11
N GLY A 29 -29.85 -18.83 12.82
CA GLY A 29 -30.12 -20.25 12.56
C GLY A 29 -29.38 -20.82 11.34
N VAL A 30 -28.30 -20.17 10.89
CA VAL A 30 -27.46 -20.66 9.79
C VAL A 30 -26.21 -21.31 10.38
N HIS A 31 -26.00 -22.59 10.08
CA HIS A 31 -24.84 -23.35 10.55
C HIS A 31 -23.99 -23.83 9.36
N THR A 32 -22.68 -23.91 9.57
CA THR A 32 -21.74 -24.46 8.57
C THR A 32 -21.09 -25.72 9.12
N ASP A 33 -21.23 -26.83 8.40
CA ASP A 33 -20.57 -28.11 8.71
C ASP A 33 -19.86 -28.66 7.47
N GLY A 34 -19.00 -29.66 7.63
CA GLY A 34 -18.36 -30.38 6.54
C GLY A 34 -17.16 -31.18 6.98
N VAL A 35 -16.71 -32.10 6.12
CA VAL A 35 -15.51 -32.91 6.33
C VAL A 35 -14.30 -32.27 5.66
N THR A 36 -13.17 -32.28 6.35
CA THR A 36 -11.92 -31.67 5.89
C THR A 36 -10.76 -32.61 6.14
N THR A 37 -9.77 -32.62 5.24
CA THR A 37 -8.58 -33.48 5.36
C THR A 37 -7.60 -33.00 6.44
N SER A 38 -7.68 -31.73 6.86
CA SER A 38 -6.85 -31.11 7.89
C SER A 38 -7.59 -29.91 8.51
N PRO A 39 -7.35 -29.55 9.78
CA PRO A 39 -7.91 -28.34 10.41
C PRO A 39 -7.68 -27.06 9.59
N ILE A 40 -6.50 -26.92 8.97
CA ILE A 40 -6.13 -25.76 8.14
C ILE A 40 -6.95 -25.70 6.85
N ALA A 41 -7.25 -26.86 6.25
CA ALA A 41 -8.05 -26.95 5.03
C ALA A 41 -9.54 -26.61 5.25
N GLY A 42 -9.97 -26.54 6.52
CA GLY A 42 -11.33 -26.19 6.91
C GLY A 42 -11.58 -24.71 7.14
N MET A 43 -10.62 -23.84 6.85
CA MET A 43 -10.77 -22.40 7.05
C MET A 43 -11.93 -21.84 6.21
N SER A 44 -12.84 -21.12 6.87
CA SER A 44 -13.94 -20.38 6.24
C SER A 44 -14.29 -19.20 7.13
N ILE A 45 -14.73 -18.09 6.55
CA ILE A 45 -15.28 -16.96 7.31
C ILE A 45 -16.49 -17.37 8.14
N THR A 46 -17.20 -18.44 7.76
CA THR A 46 -18.42 -18.93 8.43
C THR A 46 -18.12 -19.94 9.54
N LYS A 47 -16.85 -20.25 9.78
CA LYS A 47 -16.40 -21.17 10.81
C LYS A 47 -15.47 -20.43 11.78
N LYS A 48 -15.41 -20.93 13.01
CA LYS A 48 -14.42 -20.48 13.99
C LYS A 48 -13.00 -20.69 13.44
N LEU A 49 -12.11 -19.74 13.72
CA LEU A 49 -10.71 -19.84 13.34
C LEU A 49 -10.04 -21.07 14.01
N PRO A 50 -9.47 -22.02 13.24
CA PRO A 50 -8.71 -23.13 13.81
C PRO A 50 -7.46 -22.64 14.56
N VAL A 51 -7.13 -23.29 15.67
CA VAL A 51 -5.97 -22.90 16.50
C VAL A 51 -4.67 -23.06 15.72
N GLU A 52 -4.53 -24.16 14.98
CA GLU A 52 -3.36 -24.46 14.15
C GLU A 52 -3.16 -23.42 13.06
N PHE A 53 -4.26 -22.87 12.53
CA PHE A 53 -4.18 -21.79 11.56
C PHE A 53 -3.75 -20.48 12.22
N SER A 54 -4.27 -20.17 13.41
CA SER A 54 -3.86 -18.99 14.18
C SER A 54 -2.37 -19.03 14.52
N GLU A 55 -1.86 -20.18 14.95
CA GLU A 55 -0.43 -20.37 15.24
C GLU A 55 0.43 -20.22 13.98
N LEU A 56 -0.01 -20.76 12.85
CA LEU A 56 0.69 -20.61 11.57
C LEU A 56 0.77 -19.14 11.15
N ILE A 57 -0.32 -18.38 11.28
CA ILE A 57 -0.34 -16.96 10.98
C ILE A 57 0.57 -16.19 11.94
N GLN A 58 0.55 -16.51 13.23
CA GLN A 58 1.44 -15.89 14.22
C GLN A 58 2.91 -16.10 13.86
N LEU A 59 3.31 -17.34 13.54
CA LEU A 59 4.67 -17.65 13.10
C LEU A 59 5.05 -16.91 11.81
N ASN A 60 4.10 -16.74 10.90
CA ASN A 60 4.32 -15.97 9.68
C ASN A 60 4.55 -14.48 9.98
N ILE A 61 3.73 -13.88 10.85
CA ILE A 61 3.86 -12.49 11.29
C ILE A 61 5.23 -12.26 11.94
N GLU A 62 5.63 -13.12 12.87
CA GLU A 62 6.93 -13.04 13.56
C GLU A 62 8.10 -13.12 12.56
N ASN A 63 8.03 -14.06 11.62
CA ASN A 63 9.05 -14.20 10.58
C ASN A 63 9.13 -12.97 9.66
N CYS A 64 7.99 -12.42 9.24
CA CYS A 64 7.96 -11.20 8.42
C CYS A 64 8.46 -9.98 9.21
N TYR A 65 8.10 -9.86 10.49
CA TYR A 65 8.55 -8.79 11.37
C TYR A 65 10.08 -8.83 11.54
N ASN A 66 10.63 -10.00 11.85
CA ASN A 66 12.08 -10.18 11.98
C ASN A 66 12.83 -9.83 10.69
N LYS A 67 12.29 -10.21 9.53
CA LYS A 67 12.84 -9.84 8.23
C LYS A 67 12.78 -8.34 7.97
N PHE A 68 11.67 -7.69 8.34
CA PHE A 68 11.52 -6.25 8.15
C PHE A 68 12.54 -5.49 9.00
N ILE A 69 12.71 -5.86 10.27
CA ILE A 69 13.75 -5.25 11.13
C ILE A 69 15.13 -5.48 10.55
N ALA A 70 15.46 -6.72 10.15
CA ALA A 70 16.76 -7.03 9.59
C ALA A 70 17.07 -6.19 8.34
N LEU A 71 16.09 -6.04 7.43
CA LEU A 71 16.21 -5.21 6.24
C LEU A 71 16.48 -3.73 6.59
N VAL A 72 15.72 -3.19 7.55
CA VAL A 72 15.90 -1.80 7.98
C VAL A 72 17.25 -1.62 8.68
N ALA A 73 17.64 -2.56 9.52
CA ALA A 73 18.92 -2.56 10.23
C ALA A 73 20.10 -2.55 9.23
N GLU A 74 20.08 -3.44 8.25
CA GLU A 74 21.06 -3.48 7.16
C GLU A 74 21.08 -2.16 6.37
N SER A 75 19.90 -1.66 5.95
CA SER A 75 19.78 -0.45 5.14
C SER A 75 20.20 0.83 5.88
N ARG A 76 20.06 0.85 7.21
CA ARG A 76 20.42 1.99 8.07
C ARG A 76 21.74 1.83 8.79
N ASN A 77 22.47 0.75 8.51
CA ASN A 77 23.73 0.40 9.17
C ASN A 77 23.60 0.47 10.71
N LYS A 78 22.51 -0.10 11.23
CA LYS A 78 22.17 -0.21 12.66
C LYS A 78 22.08 -1.67 13.05
N THR A 79 22.19 -1.95 14.35
CA THR A 79 21.94 -3.29 14.88
C THR A 79 20.45 -3.62 14.85
N TRP A 80 20.13 -4.92 14.90
CA TRP A 80 18.74 -5.38 15.02
C TRP A 80 18.06 -4.78 16.27
N ASP A 81 18.76 -4.80 17.42
CA ASP A 81 18.22 -4.27 18.69
C ASP A 81 17.95 -2.76 18.63
N GLU A 82 18.81 -1.99 17.97
CA GLU A 82 18.57 -0.55 17.78
C GLU A 82 17.30 -0.30 16.95
N ILE A 83 17.06 -1.07 15.89
CA ILE A 83 15.84 -0.93 15.10
C ILE A 83 14.62 -1.45 15.84
N GLU A 84 14.71 -2.57 16.56
CA GLU A 84 13.60 -3.08 17.38
C GLU A 84 13.09 -2.04 18.38
N ASN A 85 14.00 -1.32 19.05
CA ASN A 85 13.63 -0.23 19.97
C ASN A 85 12.92 0.96 19.28
N LEU A 86 13.11 1.13 17.98
CA LEU A 86 12.50 2.18 17.16
C LEU A 86 11.27 1.69 16.39
N ALA A 87 11.02 0.38 16.38
CA ALA A 87 10.01 -0.30 15.57
C ALA A 87 8.69 -0.48 16.35
N GLN A 88 8.16 -1.71 16.43
CA GLN A 88 6.91 -2.05 17.12
C GLN A 88 5.68 -1.32 16.58
N GLY A 89 5.70 -0.98 15.29
CA GLY A 89 4.63 -0.21 14.64
C GLY A 89 4.61 1.28 15.01
N HIS A 90 5.65 1.80 15.69
CA HIS A 90 5.72 3.21 16.04
C HIS A 90 5.83 4.10 14.79
N VAL A 91 5.05 5.17 14.78
CA VAL A 91 5.01 6.16 13.71
C VAL A 91 5.89 7.34 14.10
N TRP A 92 6.77 7.75 13.18
CA TRP A 92 7.70 8.85 13.38
C TRP A 92 7.34 10.02 12.46
N ILE A 93 7.44 11.24 12.99
CA ILE A 93 7.43 12.46 12.16
C ILE A 93 8.83 12.66 11.57
N GLY A 94 8.95 13.21 10.37
CA GLY A 94 10.22 13.38 9.66
C GLY A 94 11.29 14.09 10.49
N SER A 95 10.89 15.15 11.21
CA SER A 95 11.76 15.87 12.15
C SER A 95 12.33 15.00 13.28
N ASP A 96 11.62 13.95 13.69
CA ASP A 96 12.09 13.01 14.71
C ASP A 96 12.85 11.85 14.09
N ALA A 97 12.37 11.36 12.93
CA ALA A 97 12.95 10.24 12.20
C ALA A 97 14.41 10.47 11.78
N ILE A 98 14.79 11.72 11.47
CA ILE A 98 16.19 12.07 11.20
C ILE A 98 17.08 11.88 12.44
N ASN A 99 16.59 12.26 13.63
CA ASN A 99 17.34 12.09 14.88
C ASN A 99 17.50 10.61 15.27
N GLN A 100 16.55 9.77 14.86
CA GLN A 100 16.62 8.32 15.05
C GLN A 100 17.47 7.61 13.98
N GLY A 101 17.91 8.31 12.94
CA GLY A 101 18.64 7.73 11.80
C GLY A 101 17.76 6.84 10.92
N LEU A 102 16.45 7.08 10.89
CA LEU A 102 15.50 6.44 9.96
C LEU A 102 15.40 7.22 8.65
N VAL A 103 15.83 8.49 8.63
CA VAL A 103 15.92 9.40 7.49
C VAL A 103 17.33 9.98 7.45
N ASP A 104 17.86 10.23 6.25
CA ASP A 104 19.23 10.73 6.08
C ASP A 104 19.29 12.27 6.03
N GLN A 105 18.24 12.91 5.52
CA GLN A 105 18.15 14.38 5.41
C GLN A 105 16.69 14.86 5.45
N LEU A 106 16.48 16.06 6.01
CA LEU A 106 15.22 16.78 5.85
C LEU A 106 15.22 17.59 4.56
N GLY A 107 14.13 17.52 3.81
CA GLY A 107 14.00 18.20 2.52
C GLY A 107 12.73 17.80 1.78
N ASP A 108 12.64 18.18 0.53
CA ASP A 108 11.50 17.89 -0.34
C ASP A 108 11.90 17.07 -1.58
N PHE A 109 11.04 17.11 -2.60
CA PHE A 109 11.26 16.40 -3.85
C PHE A 109 12.45 16.96 -4.63
N ASP A 110 12.62 18.28 -4.67
CA ASP A 110 13.68 18.92 -5.44
C ASP A 110 15.05 18.59 -4.82
N ASP A 111 15.12 18.55 -3.49
CA ASP A 111 16.31 18.05 -2.77
C ASP A 111 16.65 16.61 -3.16
N ALA A 112 15.64 15.74 -3.28
CA ALA A 112 15.83 14.34 -3.65
C ALA A 112 16.32 14.18 -5.10
N VAL A 113 15.77 14.95 -6.03
CA VAL A 113 16.21 14.98 -7.44
C VAL A 113 17.65 15.47 -7.54
N ASN A 114 17.97 16.58 -6.87
CA ASN A 114 19.32 17.14 -6.87
C ASN A 114 20.33 16.16 -6.27
N GLN A 115 19.98 15.51 -5.16
CA GLN A 115 20.83 14.50 -4.54
C GLN A 115 21.07 13.29 -5.47
N ALA A 116 20.04 12.84 -6.19
CA ALA A 116 20.18 11.75 -7.16
C ALA A 116 21.08 12.14 -8.34
N ALA A 117 20.91 13.35 -8.90
CA ALA A 117 21.75 13.86 -9.98
C ALA A 117 23.23 13.97 -9.55
N GLN A 118 23.48 14.45 -8.33
CA GLN A 118 24.83 14.50 -7.75
C GLN A 118 25.45 13.11 -7.60
N LEU A 119 24.71 12.14 -7.06
CA LEU A 119 25.20 10.75 -6.92
C LEU A 119 25.49 10.09 -8.27
N ALA A 120 24.73 10.45 -9.31
CA ALA A 120 24.94 9.98 -10.68
C ALA A 120 26.01 10.76 -11.47
N ASN A 121 26.56 11.85 -10.91
CA ASN A 121 27.49 12.75 -11.58
C ASN A 121 26.96 13.31 -12.93
N ILE A 122 25.71 13.77 -12.94
CA ILE A 122 25.08 14.38 -14.12
C ILE A 122 24.65 15.82 -13.86
N ASP A 123 24.99 16.72 -14.79
CA ASP A 123 24.62 18.14 -14.72
C ASP A 123 23.35 18.46 -15.52
N GLN A 124 22.95 17.56 -16.41
CA GLN A 124 21.81 17.71 -17.30
C GLN A 124 20.93 16.47 -17.14
N TYR A 125 19.69 16.69 -16.70
CA TYR A 125 18.68 15.65 -16.59
C TYR A 125 17.33 16.22 -16.98
N GLN A 126 16.41 15.33 -17.33
CA GLN A 126 15.02 15.68 -17.61
C GLN A 126 14.13 14.89 -16.66
N LEU A 127 13.22 15.58 -15.99
CA LEU A 127 12.18 14.94 -15.20
C LEU A 127 11.07 14.50 -16.15
N ASN A 128 10.84 13.19 -16.22
CA ASN A 128 9.71 12.64 -16.95
C ASN A 128 8.60 12.27 -15.96
N TRP A 129 7.52 13.05 -16.00
CA TRP A 129 6.35 12.83 -15.17
C TRP A 129 5.37 11.91 -15.88
N TYR A 130 5.19 10.70 -15.37
CA TYR A 130 4.17 9.79 -15.87
C TYR A 130 2.81 10.18 -15.29
N VAL A 131 2.14 11.11 -15.99
CA VAL A 131 0.73 11.41 -15.74
C VAL A 131 -0.11 10.46 -16.59
N ASN A 132 -1.05 9.75 -15.98
CA ASN A 132 -2.06 9.00 -16.72
C ASN A 132 -3.05 9.99 -17.36
N GLU A 133 -2.62 10.64 -18.44
CA GLU A 133 -3.50 11.42 -19.31
C GLU A 133 -4.50 10.43 -19.94
N PRO A 134 -5.82 10.63 -19.75
CA PRO A 134 -6.80 9.82 -20.45
C PRO A 134 -6.61 10.05 -21.95
N ASN A 135 -6.08 9.06 -22.66
CA ASN A 135 -5.94 9.13 -24.11
C ASN A 135 -7.30 9.43 -24.78
N LEU A 136 -7.29 9.93 -26.01
CA LEU A 136 -8.52 10.27 -26.76
C LEU A 136 -9.54 9.13 -26.80
N ILE A 137 -9.06 7.88 -26.81
CA ILE A 137 -9.92 6.69 -26.76
C ILE A 137 -10.57 6.57 -25.37
N ASN A 138 -9.86 6.83 -24.28
CA ASN A 138 -10.36 6.85 -22.91
C ASN A 138 -11.33 8.02 -22.69
N MET A 139 -11.07 9.18 -23.29
CA MET A 139 -12.02 10.31 -23.27
C MET A 139 -13.30 10.00 -24.08
N LEU A 140 -13.15 9.37 -25.25
CA LEU A 140 -14.30 8.93 -26.05
C LEU A 140 -15.08 7.83 -25.33
N LEU A 141 -14.40 6.84 -24.76
CA LEU A 141 -15.01 5.76 -24.00
C LEU A 141 -15.66 6.26 -22.72
N THR A 142 -15.14 7.30 -22.06
CA THR A 142 -15.80 7.91 -20.90
C THR A 142 -17.07 8.66 -21.32
N GLN A 143 -17.05 9.38 -22.44
CA GLN A 143 -18.27 10.02 -22.98
C GLN A 143 -19.30 8.99 -23.48
N ILE A 144 -18.88 7.94 -24.16
CA ILE A 144 -19.75 6.83 -24.59
C ILE A 144 -20.33 6.13 -23.36
N ASN A 145 -19.52 5.82 -22.34
CA ASN A 145 -20.02 5.23 -21.11
C ASN A 145 -21.02 6.15 -20.41
N ALA A 146 -20.78 7.47 -20.35
CA ALA A 146 -21.72 8.41 -19.74
C ALA A 146 -23.05 8.47 -20.52
N ALA A 147 -22.99 8.48 -21.85
CA ALA A 147 -24.18 8.45 -22.71
C ALA A 147 -24.96 7.12 -22.58
N VAL A 148 -24.26 5.98 -22.57
CA VAL A 148 -24.87 4.65 -22.37
C VAL A 148 -25.48 4.55 -20.98
N SER A 149 -24.82 5.10 -19.95
CA SER A 149 -25.36 5.14 -18.58
C SER A 149 -26.69 5.90 -18.52
N ALA A 150 -26.80 7.02 -19.24
CA ALA A 150 -28.04 7.80 -19.27
C ALA A 150 -29.23 7.05 -19.93
N PHE A 151 -28.96 6.02 -20.73
CA PHE A 151 -29.98 5.19 -21.40
C PHE A 151 -30.22 3.82 -20.75
N LEU A 152 -29.41 3.42 -19.77
CA LEU A 152 -29.59 2.16 -19.06
C LEU A 152 -30.56 2.32 -17.87
N PRO A 153 -31.40 1.31 -17.58
CA PRO A 153 -32.19 1.28 -16.35
C PRO A 153 -31.26 1.40 -15.13
N THR A 154 -31.69 2.18 -14.14
CA THR A 154 -30.92 2.52 -12.92
C THR A 154 -30.19 1.37 -12.21
N PRO A 155 -30.68 0.11 -12.17
CA PRO A 155 -29.96 -0.98 -11.51
C PRO A 155 -28.62 -1.33 -12.16
N ILE A 156 -28.49 -1.17 -13.49
CA ILE A 156 -27.30 -1.60 -14.25
C ILE A 156 -26.15 -0.60 -14.09
N ASN A 157 -26.45 0.69 -13.98
CA ASN A 157 -25.43 1.75 -13.83
C ASN A 157 -24.64 1.61 -12.53
N GLN A 158 -25.28 1.17 -11.45
CA GLN A 158 -24.63 1.00 -10.15
C GLN A 158 -23.58 -0.12 -10.19
N ILE A 159 -23.88 -1.21 -10.90
CA ILE A 159 -22.98 -2.37 -11.05
C ILE A 159 -21.76 -2.02 -11.91
N ALA A 160 -21.95 -1.21 -12.97
CA ALA A 160 -20.85 -0.80 -13.85
C ALA A 160 -19.85 0.14 -13.18
N GLN A 161 -20.30 1.01 -12.26
CA GLN A 161 -19.40 1.90 -11.51
C GLN A 161 -18.54 1.15 -10.48
N LEU A 162 -19.07 0.08 -9.89
CA LEU A 162 -18.33 -0.77 -8.95
C LEU A 162 -17.16 -1.52 -9.62
N MET A 163 -17.33 -1.97 -10.87
CA MET A 163 -16.28 -2.73 -11.57
C MET A 163 -15.09 -1.91 -12.07
N LYS A 164 -15.24 -0.58 -12.24
CA LYS A 164 -14.17 0.27 -12.80
C LYS A 164 -13.07 0.65 -11.81
N LYS A 165 -13.30 0.47 -10.50
CA LYS A 165 -12.40 1.01 -9.46
C LYS A 165 -11.13 0.16 -9.25
N ASP A 166 -11.12 -1.10 -9.68
CA ASP A 166 -10.09 -2.07 -9.27
C ASP A 166 -9.10 -2.51 -10.36
N ILE A 167 -9.31 -2.19 -11.64
CA ILE A 167 -8.57 -2.86 -12.73
C ILE A 167 -7.30 -2.09 -13.20
N GLY A 168 -7.16 -0.81 -12.87
CA GLY A 168 -6.15 0.05 -13.52
C GLY A 168 -4.76 0.11 -12.89
N LEU A 169 -4.59 -0.26 -11.62
CA LEU A 169 -3.38 0.09 -10.85
C LEU A 169 -2.27 -0.98 -10.86
N GLY A 170 -2.57 -2.23 -11.22
CA GLY A 170 -1.59 -3.33 -11.14
C GLY A 170 -0.72 -3.54 -12.40
N LEU A 171 -1.08 -2.93 -13.54
CA LEU A 171 -0.47 -3.25 -14.85
C LEU A 171 0.68 -2.32 -15.26
N LEU A 172 0.88 -1.21 -14.56
CA LEU A 172 1.81 -0.15 -14.98
C LEU A 172 3.20 -0.24 -14.31
N ASP A 173 3.39 -1.12 -13.34
CA ASP A 173 4.69 -1.27 -12.66
C ASP A 173 5.00 -2.72 -12.25
N PRO A 174 5.33 -3.60 -13.20
CA PRO A 174 5.64 -4.99 -12.91
C PRO A 174 6.94 -5.18 -12.09
N GLN A 175 7.76 -4.14 -11.92
CA GLN A 175 9.03 -4.20 -11.19
C GLN A 175 9.07 -3.32 -9.93
N ASN A 176 7.97 -2.65 -9.57
CA ASN A 176 7.83 -1.75 -8.42
C ASN A 176 8.88 -0.62 -8.36
N TYR A 177 9.29 -0.06 -9.49
CA TYR A 177 10.28 1.02 -9.54
C TYR A 177 9.69 2.42 -9.37
N TYR A 178 8.38 2.60 -9.60
CA TYR A 178 7.76 3.92 -9.65
C TYR A 178 7.03 4.26 -8.34
N ALA A 179 7.29 5.45 -7.80
CA ALA A 179 6.50 6.02 -6.72
C ALA A 179 5.26 6.71 -7.31
N ALA A 180 4.06 6.22 -6.95
CA ALA A 180 2.81 6.82 -7.41
C ALA A 180 2.47 8.07 -6.60
N CYS A 181 2.47 9.24 -7.24
CA CYS A 181 2.04 10.48 -6.63
C CYS A 181 0.61 10.85 -7.10
N ILE A 182 -0.35 10.73 -6.20
CA ILE A 182 -1.78 10.94 -6.50
C ILE A 182 -2.11 12.44 -6.69
N ASN A 183 -1.33 13.35 -6.10
CA ASN A 183 -1.60 14.80 -6.11
C ASN A 183 -0.56 15.65 -6.88
N CYS A 184 0.42 15.05 -7.56
CA CYS A 184 1.50 15.83 -8.19
C CYS A 184 1.02 16.63 -9.42
N ALA A 185 -0.11 16.26 -10.04
CA ALA A 185 -0.59 16.91 -11.25
C ALA A 185 -1.12 18.34 -11.05
N GLN A 186 -1.51 18.74 -9.82
CA GLN A 186 -2.15 20.04 -9.58
C GLN A 186 -1.21 21.15 -9.08
N ILE A 187 0.06 20.87 -8.81
CA ILE A 187 0.98 21.85 -8.20
C ILE A 187 1.67 22.73 -9.26
N TRP A 188 1.76 22.28 -10.52
CA TRP A 188 2.60 22.90 -11.55
C TRP A 188 1.84 23.82 -12.54
N ASP A 189 0.56 24.09 -12.30
CA ASP A 189 -0.28 24.96 -13.13
C ASP A 189 -0.31 26.43 -12.61
N SER A 190 0.81 26.91 -12.05
CA SER A 190 1.00 28.33 -11.78
C SER A 190 2.10 28.90 -12.66
N ASN A 191 1.69 29.39 -13.84
CA ASN A 191 2.42 30.41 -14.57
C ASN A 191 2.57 31.66 -13.70
N THR A 192 3.68 31.73 -12.95
CA THR A 192 4.51 32.92 -12.69
C THR A 192 5.89 32.49 -12.23
#